data_AF-A0A653BNA6-F1
#
_entry.id   AF-A0A653BNA6-F1
#
_cell.length_a   1.000
_cell.length_b   1.000
_cell.length_c   1.000
_cell.angle_alpha   90.00
_cell.angle_beta   90.00
_cell.angle_gamma   90.00
#
_symmetry.space_group_name_H-M   'P 1'
#
loop_
_entity.id
_entity.type
_entity.pdbx_description
1 polymer ?
#
loop_
_entity_poly.entity_id
_entity_poly.type
_entity_poly.pdbx_seq_one_letter_code
_entity_poly.pdbx_strand_id
1 'polypeptide(L)'
;MASAQTIGQKLFNSFKVLLCSFGVVTTFYMVIELTYFLSVPDYEKLERKSRDPWLRTSWALLTNTALLSLFIVQHSLLVSQKIKDAFEVYGMKMIYRSLYVITTAGILLFLMRHWQTTPDTILWKLNLNYRPLWWVYSSIHFLSWVIIYIGNICTDVTELLGIKQVYYSIVNLPDPNLRKSEQFRRLTSHMRHPSFLAFVLIFWLYPVMR
;
A
#
# COMPACT_ATOMS: atom_id res chain seq x y z
N MET A 1 15.19 4.65 42.34
CA MET A 1 15.46 3.90 41.08
C MET A 1 14.19 3.37 40.40
N ALA A 2 13.20 2.85 41.14
CA ALA A 2 11.93 2.37 40.56
C ALA A 2 11.11 3.42 39.78
N SER A 3 11.15 4.71 40.17
CA SER A 3 10.40 5.80 39.51
C SER A 3 10.95 6.19 38.13
N ALA A 4 12.27 6.20 37.95
CA ALA A 4 12.90 6.52 36.67
C ALA A 4 12.60 5.46 35.60
N GLN A 5 12.57 4.19 36.01
CA GLN A 5 12.26 3.06 35.14
C GLN A 5 10.78 3.06 34.71
N THR A 6 9.87 3.49 35.59
CA THR A 6 8.45 3.66 35.24
C THR A 6 8.19 4.84 34.31
N ILE A 7 8.94 5.94 34.46
CA ILE A 7 8.84 7.11 33.57
C ILE A 7 9.33 6.75 32.16
N GLY A 8 10.47 6.07 32.05
CA GLY A 8 10.99 5.58 30.77
C GLY A 8 10.02 4.66 30.04
N GLN A 9 9.39 3.72 30.77
CA GLN A 9 8.36 2.83 30.22
C GLN A 9 7.14 3.59 29.70
N LYS A 10 6.66 4.61 30.44
CA LYS A 10 5.51 5.45 30.05
C LYS A 10 5.82 6.29 28.80
N LEU A 11 7.02 6.88 28.72
CA LEU A 11 7.45 7.63 27.54
C LEU A 11 7.54 6.72 26.31
N PHE A 12 8.12 5.53 26.45
CA PHE A 12 8.22 4.57 25.36
C PHE A 12 6.84 4.06 24.90
N ASN A 13 5.92 3.83 25.83
CA ASN A 13 4.53 3.47 25.48
C ASN A 13 3.80 4.62 24.78
N SER A 14 4.01 5.86 25.22
CA SER A 14 3.43 7.05 24.57
C SER A 14 3.95 7.20 23.13
N PHE A 15 5.25 7.00 22.91
CA PHE A 15 5.86 6.98 21.59
C PHE A 15 5.22 5.92 20.67
N LYS A 16 5.01 4.69 21.17
CA LYS A 16 4.34 3.61 20.43
C LYS A 16 2.94 4.01 19.96
N VAL A 17 2.15 4.62 20.84
CA VAL A 17 0.78 5.05 20.52
C VAL A 17 0.78 6.19 19.50
N LEU A 18 1.66 7.19 19.65
CA LEU A 18 1.77 8.30 18.71
C LEU A 18 2.14 7.81 17.31
N LEU A 19 3.15 6.95 17.22
CA LEU A 19 3.60 6.38 15.95
C LEU A 19 2.51 5.55 15.28
N CYS A 20 1.79 4.73 16.06
CA CYS A 20 0.67 3.96 15.55
C CYS A 20 -0.44 4.87 15.01
N SER A 21 -0.83 5.89 15.78
CA SER A 21 -1.85 6.87 15.39
C SER A 21 -1.46 7.62 14.12
N PHE A 22 -0.19 8.02 14.00
CA PHE A 22 0.36 8.61 12.79
C PHE A 22 0.27 7.66 11.59
N GLY A 23 0.55 6.37 11.79
CA GLY A 23 0.38 5.34 10.77
C GLY A 23 -1.06 5.16 10.29
N VAL A 24 -2.03 5.23 11.21
CA VAL A 24 -3.46 5.23 10.84
C VAL A 24 -3.77 6.42 9.94
N VAL A 25 -3.47 7.64 10.40
CA VAL A 25 -3.74 8.88 9.64
C VAL A 25 -3.08 8.85 8.26
N THR A 26 -1.81 8.46 8.20
CA THR A 26 -1.04 8.38 6.94
C THR A 26 -1.66 7.36 5.98
N THR A 27 -2.14 6.22 6.49
CA THR A 27 -2.75 5.19 5.65
C THR A 27 -4.09 5.66 5.08
N PHE A 28 -4.95 6.27 5.90
CA PHE A 28 -6.22 6.83 5.42
C PHE A 28 -5.98 7.93 4.37
N TYR A 29 -5.04 8.84 4.64
CA TYR A 29 -4.67 9.88 3.70
C TYR A 29 -4.17 9.28 2.37
N MET A 30 -3.30 8.27 2.42
CA MET A 30 -2.83 7.55 1.24
C MET A 30 -3.96 6.90 0.43
N VAL A 31 -4.94 6.27 1.10
CA VAL A 31 -6.09 5.63 0.41
C VAL A 31 -6.96 6.68 -0.28
N ILE A 32 -7.17 7.84 0.34
CA ILE A 32 -7.91 8.95 -0.25
C ILE A 32 -7.17 9.47 -1.49
N GLU A 33 -5.87 9.74 -1.37
CA GLU A 33 -5.04 10.19 -2.48
C GLU A 33 -5.00 9.16 -3.62
N LEU A 34 -4.90 7.87 -3.30
CA LEU A 34 -4.99 6.79 -4.29
C LEU A 34 -6.33 6.79 -5.02
N THR A 35 -7.42 6.95 -4.27
CA THR A 35 -8.76 7.02 -4.87
C THR A 35 -8.88 8.23 -5.80
N TYR A 36 -8.37 9.39 -5.38
CA TYR A 36 -8.35 10.60 -6.20
C TYR A 36 -7.50 10.42 -7.45
N PHE A 37 -6.28 9.89 -7.31
CA PHE A 37 -5.35 9.61 -8.40
C PHE A 37 -5.95 8.69 -9.47
N LEU A 38 -6.75 7.70 -9.06
CA LEU A 38 -7.42 6.78 -9.99
C LEU A 38 -8.71 7.35 -10.58
N SER A 39 -9.39 8.22 -9.83
CA SER A 39 -10.72 8.74 -10.21
C SER A 39 -10.65 9.96 -11.11
N VAL A 40 -9.61 10.79 -11.01
CA VAL A 40 -9.49 12.03 -11.78
C VAL A 40 -8.66 11.75 -13.03
N PRO A 41 -9.28 11.70 -14.22
CA PRO A 41 -8.50 11.60 -15.44
C PRO A 41 -7.77 12.93 -15.63
N ASP A 42 -6.44 12.87 -15.78
CA ASP A 42 -5.58 14.05 -15.94
C ASP A 42 -5.82 14.66 -17.34
N TYR A 43 -6.93 15.39 -17.50
CA TYR A 43 -7.35 16.01 -18.76
C TYR A 43 -6.52 17.26 -19.09
N GLU A 44 -6.04 18.00 -18.09
CA GLU A 44 -5.29 19.25 -18.26
C GLU A 44 -3.91 19.05 -18.93
N LYS A 45 -3.26 17.88 -18.75
CA LYS A 45 -1.96 17.59 -19.40
C LYS A 45 -2.07 17.20 -20.88
N LEU A 46 -3.27 17.05 -21.41
CA LEU A 46 -3.52 16.54 -22.77
C LEU A 46 -3.42 17.62 -23.87
N GLU A 47 -3.61 18.89 -23.56
CA GLU A 47 -3.62 19.95 -24.57
C GLU A 47 -2.22 20.48 -24.94
N ARG A 48 -1.21 20.21 -24.12
CA ARG A 48 0.18 20.57 -24.47
C ARG A 48 0.80 19.50 -25.38
N LYS A 49 0.51 19.60 -26.68
CA LYS A 49 1.30 18.93 -27.72
C LYS A 49 2.75 19.41 -27.59
N SER A 50 3.61 18.56 -27.05
CA SER A 50 5.01 18.92 -26.81
C SER A 50 5.77 18.97 -28.13
N ARG A 51 6.77 19.86 -28.21
CA ARG A 51 7.59 20.05 -29.41
C ARG A 51 8.38 18.78 -29.77
N ASP A 52 8.70 17.95 -28.76
CA ASP A 52 9.45 16.68 -28.89
C ASP A 52 8.80 15.52 -28.09
N PRO A 53 7.79 14.83 -28.65
CA PRO A 53 7.03 13.77 -27.98
C PRO A 53 7.90 12.62 -27.46
N TRP A 54 8.93 12.22 -28.22
CA TRP A 54 9.81 11.10 -27.88
C TRP A 54 10.62 11.37 -26.61
N LEU A 55 11.20 12.57 -26.48
CA LEU A 55 12.00 12.94 -25.31
C LEU A 55 11.15 12.96 -24.03
N ARG A 56 9.93 13.52 -24.11
CA ARG A 56 8.98 13.57 -22.99
C ARG A 56 8.55 12.16 -22.57
N THR A 57 8.20 11.30 -23.52
CA THR A 57 7.79 9.92 -23.23
C THR A 57 8.93 9.12 -22.62
N SER A 58 10.14 9.20 -23.17
CA SER A 58 11.31 8.50 -22.60
C SER A 58 11.62 8.96 -21.18
N TRP A 59 11.53 10.27 -20.91
CA TRP A 59 11.72 10.81 -19.56
C TRP A 59 10.63 10.37 -18.58
N ALA A 60 9.37 10.36 -19.02
CA ALA A 60 8.25 9.87 -18.22
C ALA A 60 8.42 8.37 -17.89
N LEU A 61 8.80 7.55 -18.86
CA LEU A 61 9.06 6.12 -18.66
C LEU A 61 10.21 5.88 -17.68
N LEU A 62 11.32 6.61 -17.81
CA LEU A 62 12.45 6.50 -16.90
C LEU A 62 12.03 6.88 -15.48
N THR A 63 11.33 8.01 -15.33
CA THR A 63 10.85 8.50 -14.04
C THR A 63 9.88 7.52 -13.39
N ASN A 64 8.87 7.04 -14.12
CA ASN A 64 7.88 6.09 -13.62
C ASN A 64 8.54 4.75 -13.26
N THR A 65 9.50 4.28 -14.07
CA THR A 65 10.26 3.05 -13.77
C THR A 65 11.10 3.20 -12.51
N ALA A 66 11.74 4.35 -12.32
CA ALA A 66 12.50 4.65 -11.10
C ALA A 66 11.59 4.72 -9.87
N LEU A 67 10.42 5.37 -9.97
CA LEU A 67 9.43 5.44 -8.90
C LEU A 67 8.89 4.05 -8.51
N LEU A 68 8.54 3.22 -9.51
CA LEU A 68 8.10 1.85 -9.28
C LEU A 68 9.21 1.01 -8.66
N SER A 69 10.45 1.14 -9.14
CA SER A 69 11.60 0.44 -8.59
C SER A 69 11.84 0.81 -7.14
N LEU A 70 11.75 2.11 -6.79
CA LEU A 70 11.87 2.58 -5.41
C LEU A 70 10.83 1.92 -4.50
N PHE A 71 9.57 1.87 -4.94
CA PHE A 71 8.49 1.21 -4.21
C PHE A 71 8.74 -0.29 -4.04
N ILE A 72 9.07 -1.00 -5.13
CA ILE A 72 9.29 -2.46 -5.10
C ILE A 72 10.49 -2.81 -4.21
N VAL A 73 11.59 -2.07 -4.32
CA VAL A 73 12.81 -2.30 -3.55
C VAL A 73 12.53 -2.04 -2.08
N GLN A 74 11.94 -0.89 -1.71
CA GLN A 74 11.64 -0.62 -0.30
C GLN A 74 10.68 -1.67 0.28
N HIS A 75 9.60 -2.00 -0.42
CA HIS A 75 8.61 -2.94 0.06
C HIS A 75 9.22 -4.33 0.26
N SER A 76 10.04 -4.79 -0.69
CA SER A 76 10.73 -6.08 -0.64
C SER A 76 11.79 -6.13 0.46
N LEU A 77 12.55 -5.04 0.65
CA LEU A 77 13.56 -4.95 1.70
C LEU A 77 12.92 -5.06 3.09
N LEU A 78 11.83 -4.35 3.35
CA LEU A 78 11.17 -4.44 4.67
C LEU A 78 10.40 -5.76 4.89
N VAL A 79 10.13 -6.54 3.84
CA VAL A 79 9.62 -7.90 4.03
C VAL A 79 10.75 -8.89 4.36
N SER A 80 11.99 -8.56 4.00
CA SER A 80 13.18 -9.39 4.22
C SER A 80 13.38 -9.75 5.69
N GLN A 81 13.73 -11.02 5.93
CA GLN A 81 13.97 -11.53 7.27
C GLN A 81 15.17 -10.82 7.93
N LYS A 82 16.20 -10.45 7.17
CA LYS A 82 17.38 -9.74 7.69
C LYS A 82 17.04 -8.42 8.37
N ILE A 83 16.10 -7.66 7.79
CA ILE A 83 15.67 -6.38 8.38
C ILE A 83 14.80 -6.66 9.62
N LYS A 84 13.90 -7.63 9.54
CA LYS A 84 13.08 -8.03 10.70
C LYS A 84 13.93 -8.44 11.90
N ASP A 85 14.94 -9.28 11.67
CA ASP A 85 15.84 -9.78 12.71
C ASP A 85 16.66 -8.63 13.30
N ALA A 86 17.14 -7.68 12.49
CA ALA A 86 17.83 -6.49 12.98
C ALA A 86 16.93 -5.65 13.91
N PHE A 87 15.67 -5.41 13.51
CA PHE A 87 14.72 -4.68 14.36
C PHE A 87 14.31 -5.46 15.62
N GLU A 88 14.35 -6.79 15.57
CA GLU A 88 14.13 -7.64 16.75
C GLU A 88 15.27 -7.53 17.76
N VAL A 89 16.53 -7.48 17.31
CA VAL A 89 17.70 -7.24 18.16
C VAL A 89 17.61 -5.90 18.90
N TYR A 90 17.06 -4.86 18.27
CA TYR A 90 16.83 -3.55 18.90
C TYR A 90 15.55 -3.48 19.75
N GLY A 91 14.80 -4.58 19.91
CA GLY A 91 13.58 -4.62 20.72
C GLY A 91 12.37 -3.90 20.08
N MET A 92 12.42 -3.59 18.78
CA MET A 92 11.39 -2.81 18.07
C MET A 92 10.36 -3.67 17.32
N LYS A 93 10.31 -4.97 17.58
CA LYS A 93 9.42 -5.93 16.90
C LYS A 93 7.95 -5.49 16.87
N MET A 94 7.47 -4.90 17.97
CA MET A 94 6.07 -4.46 18.12
C MET A 94 5.73 -3.24 17.25
N ILE A 95 6.71 -2.38 16.99
CA ILE A 95 6.56 -1.13 16.22
C ILE A 95 6.80 -1.37 14.73
N TYR A 96 7.57 -2.42 14.41
CA TYR A 96 7.98 -2.74 13.04
C TYR A 96 6.83 -2.72 12.03
N ARG A 97 5.67 -3.29 12.40
CA ARG A 97 4.50 -3.34 11.50
C ARG A 97 3.95 -1.95 11.20
N SER A 98 3.85 -1.07 12.19
CA SER A 98 3.40 0.31 11.96
C SER A 98 4.42 1.10 11.14
N LEU A 99 5.73 0.94 11.38
CA LEU A 99 6.77 1.57 10.55
C LEU A 99 6.74 1.09 9.11
N TYR A 100 6.55 -0.21 8.91
CA TYR A 100 6.38 -0.80 7.58
C TYR A 100 5.21 -0.16 6.83
N VAL A 101 4.05 -0.03 7.48
CA VAL A 101 2.87 0.58 6.86
C VAL A 101 3.10 2.07 6.57
N ILE A 102 3.65 2.84 7.52
CA ILE A 102 3.93 4.27 7.34
C ILE A 102 4.87 4.51 6.16
N THR A 103 6.00 3.79 6.12
CA THR A 103 7.01 3.97 5.07
C THR A 103 6.49 3.53 3.71
N THR A 104 5.75 2.43 3.64
CA THR A 104 5.11 1.96 2.39
C THR A 104 4.07 2.97 1.90
N ALA A 105 3.21 3.48 2.80
CA ALA A 105 2.21 4.50 2.47
C ALA A 105 2.87 5.82 2.02
N GLY A 106 3.96 6.23 2.67
CA GLY A 106 4.73 7.42 2.30
C GLY A 106 5.37 7.32 0.93
N ILE A 107 5.98 6.18 0.58
CA ILE A 107 6.56 5.98 -0.75
C ILE A 107 5.48 5.87 -1.83
N LEU A 108 4.34 5.25 -1.50
CA LEU A 108 3.21 5.21 -2.43
C LEU A 108 2.63 6.61 -2.69
N LEU A 109 2.50 7.45 -1.66
CA LEU A 109 2.15 8.87 -1.79
C LEU A 109 3.18 9.62 -2.66
N PHE A 110 4.47 9.39 -2.42
CA PHE A 110 5.55 9.98 -3.20
C PHE A 110 5.46 9.58 -4.68
N LEU A 111 5.19 8.29 -4.95
CA LEU A 111 4.99 7.75 -6.29
C LEU A 111 3.80 8.42 -6.99
N MET A 112 2.64 8.49 -6.34
CA MET A 112 1.44 9.09 -6.93
C MET A 112 1.64 10.58 -7.25
N ARG A 113 2.32 11.32 -6.36
CA ARG A 113 2.59 12.76 -6.57
C ARG A 113 3.58 13.04 -7.70
N HIS A 114 4.55 12.15 -7.94
CA HIS A 114 5.58 12.33 -8.97
C HIS A 114 5.28 11.55 -10.26
N TRP A 115 4.16 10.83 -10.31
CA TRP A 115 3.77 10.04 -11.46
C TRP A 115 3.62 10.90 -12.71
N GLN A 116 4.31 10.52 -13.79
CA GLN A 116 4.25 11.21 -15.07
C GLN A 116 3.27 10.50 -15.99
N THR A 117 2.26 11.23 -16.46
CA THR A 117 1.33 10.72 -17.48
C THR A 117 1.98 10.82 -18.87
N THR A 118 1.82 9.79 -19.70
CA THR A 118 2.31 9.76 -21.08
C THR A 118 1.14 9.95 -22.05
N PRO A 119 0.76 11.18 -22.42
CA PRO A 119 -0.43 11.41 -23.25
C PRO A 119 -0.25 10.99 -24.72
N ASP A 120 1.00 10.91 -25.18
CA ASP A 120 1.35 10.76 -26.59
C ASP A 120 1.41 9.30 -27.06
N THR A 121 1.24 8.32 -26.16
CA THR A 121 1.27 6.88 -26.47
C THR A 121 -0.04 6.25 -25.98
N ILE A 122 -0.62 5.35 -26.76
CA ILE A 122 -1.81 4.58 -26.39
C ILE A 122 -1.47 3.12 -26.61
N LEU A 123 -1.44 2.34 -25.52
CA LEU A 123 -1.16 0.90 -25.57
C LEU A 123 -2.39 0.12 -26.03
N TRP A 124 -3.56 0.45 -25.48
CA TRP A 124 -4.85 -0.09 -25.95
C TRP A 124 -6.00 0.88 -25.67
N LYS A 125 -7.05 0.74 -26.49
CA LYS A 125 -8.29 1.49 -26.35
C LYS A 125 -9.47 0.52 -26.50
N LEU A 126 -10.12 0.21 -25.38
CA LEU A 126 -11.34 -0.58 -25.34
C LEU A 126 -12.54 0.33 -25.64
N ASN A 127 -13.33 -0.05 -26.65
CA ASN A 127 -14.56 0.67 -26.96
C ASN A 127 -15.69 0.19 -26.05
N LEU A 128 -15.89 0.89 -24.93
CA LEU A 128 -16.94 0.57 -23.95
C LEU A 128 -18.37 0.86 -24.45
N ASN A 129 -18.55 1.43 -25.65
CA ASN A 129 -19.89 1.59 -26.24
C ASN A 129 -20.53 0.23 -26.61
N TYR A 130 -19.72 -0.83 -26.71
CA TYR A 130 -20.21 -2.18 -26.88
C TYR A 130 -20.65 -2.77 -25.53
N ARG A 131 -21.97 -2.93 -25.35
CA ARG A 131 -22.60 -3.33 -24.08
C ARG A 131 -22.00 -4.58 -23.42
N PRO A 132 -21.67 -5.67 -24.13
CA PRO A 132 -21.05 -6.84 -23.51
C PRO A 132 -19.67 -6.55 -22.91
N LEU A 133 -18.84 -5.74 -23.58
CA LEU A 133 -17.51 -5.38 -23.06
C LEU A 133 -17.63 -4.50 -21.80
N TRP A 134 -18.62 -3.61 -21.76
CA TRP A 134 -18.88 -2.79 -20.57
C TRP A 134 -19.27 -3.65 -19.36
N TRP A 135 -20.12 -4.67 -19.55
CA TRP A 135 -20.50 -5.59 -18.47
C TRP A 135 -19.32 -6.41 -17.97
N VAL A 136 -18.49 -6.95 -18.86
CA VAL A 136 -17.28 -7.71 -18.48
C VAL A 136 -16.32 -6.82 -17.70
N TYR A 137 -16.02 -5.62 -18.22
CA TYR A 137 -15.16 -4.64 -17.55
C TYR A 137 -15.66 -4.30 -16.14
N SER A 138 -16.95 -3.96 -16.02
CA SER A 138 -17.56 -3.56 -14.75
C SER A 138 -17.60 -4.71 -13.76
N SER A 139 -17.89 -5.93 -14.22
CA SER A 139 -17.94 -7.13 -13.37
C SER A 139 -16.57 -7.47 -12.81
N ILE A 140 -15.50 -7.38 -13.62
CA ILE A 140 -14.15 -7.64 -13.13
C ILE A 140 -13.73 -6.57 -12.12
N HIS A 141 -13.98 -5.29 -12.39
CA HIS A 141 -13.67 -4.22 -11.44
C HIS A 141 -14.42 -4.40 -10.12
N PHE A 142 -15.72 -4.68 -10.18
CA PHE A 142 -16.54 -4.94 -9.00
C PHE A 142 -15.99 -6.12 -8.19
N LEU A 143 -15.68 -7.24 -8.85
CA LEU A 143 -15.14 -8.42 -8.20
C LEU A 143 -13.78 -8.15 -7.56
N SER A 144 -12.88 -7.42 -8.25
CA SER A 144 -11.59 -7.04 -7.70
C SER A 144 -11.72 -6.16 -6.45
N TRP A 145 -12.63 -5.18 -6.44
CA TRP A 145 -12.90 -4.38 -5.24
C TRP A 145 -13.44 -5.23 -4.09
N VAL A 146 -14.40 -6.14 -4.37
CA VAL A 146 -14.93 -7.08 -3.37
C VAL A 146 -13.80 -7.93 -2.76
N ILE A 147 -12.89 -8.47 -3.59
CA ILE A 147 -11.73 -9.24 -3.11
C ILE A 147 -10.83 -8.40 -2.20
N ILE A 148 -10.58 -7.13 -2.56
CA ILE A 148 -9.76 -6.21 -1.74
C ILE A 148 -10.43 -5.98 -0.38
N TYR A 149 -11.73 -5.68 -0.35
CA TYR A 149 -12.47 -5.45 0.89
C TYR A 149 -12.54 -6.69 1.78
N ILE A 150 -12.85 -7.85 1.19
CA ILE A 150 -12.84 -9.12 1.92
C ILE A 150 -11.44 -9.40 2.49
N GLY A 151 -10.39 -9.21 1.70
CA GLY A 151 -9.01 -9.38 2.15
C GLY A 151 -8.65 -8.47 3.33
N ASN A 152 -9.14 -7.23 3.32
CA ASN A 152 -8.93 -6.27 4.40
C ASN A 152 -9.68 -6.67 5.68
N ILE A 153 -10.94 -7.11 5.56
CA ILE A 153 -11.74 -7.60 6.70
C ILE A 153 -11.12 -8.87 7.29
N CYS A 154 -10.75 -9.85 6.45
CA CYS A 154 -10.15 -11.11 6.89
C CYS A 154 -8.79 -10.92 7.57
N THR A 155 -7.99 -9.95 7.12
CA THR A 155 -6.68 -9.65 7.73
C THR A 155 -6.80 -8.92 9.06
N ASP A 156 -7.97 -8.32 9.31
CA ASP A 156 -8.25 -7.33 10.35
C ASP A 156 -7.44 -6.04 10.15
N VAL A 157 -8.14 -4.94 9.91
CA VAL A 157 -7.54 -3.61 9.66
C VAL A 157 -6.66 -3.15 10.83
N THR A 158 -7.07 -3.45 12.06
CA THR A 158 -6.31 -3.05 13.25
C THR A 158 -4.99 -3.81 13.36
N GLU A 159 -4.97 -5.05 12.88
CA GLU A 159 -3.75 -5.81 12.81
C GLU A 159 -2.88 -5.36 11.63
N LEU A 160 -3.48 -5.08 10.47
CA LEU A 160 -2.80 -4.54 9.30
C LEU A 160 -1.99 -3.29 9.66
N LEU A 161 -2.60 -2.34 10.37
CA LEU A 161 -2.02 -1.07 10.80
C LEU A 161 -0.98 -1.19 11.95
N GLY A 162 -0.89 -2.36 12.59
CA GLY A 162 0.00 -2.56 13.73
C GLY A 162 -0.61 -2.19 15.10
N ILE A 163 -1.88 -1.78 15.15
CA ILE A 163 -2.56 -1.32 16.37
C ILE A 163 -2.64 -2.46 17.40
N LYS A 164 -2.99 -3.68 16.95
CA LYS A 164 -3.07 -4.85 17.86
C LYS A 164 -1.71 -5.18 18.48
N GLN A 165 -0.64 -5.09 17.72
CA GLN A 165 0.72 -5.37 18.20
C GLN A 165 1.14 -4.37 19.27
N VAL A 166 0.82 -3.08 19.08
CA VAL A 166 1.07 -2.03 20.09
C VAL A 166 0.17 -2.20 21.31
N TYR A 167 -1.11 -2.49 21.13
CA TYR A 167 -2.05 -2.70 22.23
C TYR A 167 -1.63 -3.90 23.11
N TYR A 168 -1.30 -5.04 22.48
CA TYR A 168 -0.90 -6.26 23.21
C TYR A 168 0.44 -6.08 23.92
N SER A 169 1.35 -5.29 23.35
CA SER A 169 2.58 -4.86 24.02
C SER A 169 2.32 -4.11 25.32
N ILE A 170 1.37 -3.16 25.30
CA ILE A 170 1.09 -2.30 26.46
C ILE A 170 0.41 -3.09 27.58
N VAL A 171 -0.46 -4.04 27.23
CA VAL A 171 -1.20 -4.88 28.20
C VAL A 171 -0.43 -6.16 28.58
N ASN A 172 0.79 -6.36 28.05
CA ASN A 172 1.62 -7.55 28.26
C ASN A 172 0.94 -8.87 27.86
N LEU A 173 0.21 -8.86 26.74
CA LEU A 173 -0.38 -10.06 26.14
C LEU A 173 0.59 -10.73 25.13
N PRO A 174 0.50 -12.06 24.93
CA PRO A 174 1.29 -12.79 23.93
C PRO A 174 0.91 -12.37 22.50
N ASP A 175 1.85 -12.46 21.55
CA ASP A 175 1.72 -11.94 20.18
C ASP A 175 0.36 -12.28 19.53
N PRO A 176 -0.39 -11.29 19.01
CA PRO A 176 -1.70 -11.51 18.39
C PRO A 176 -1.66 -12.53 17.23
N ASN A 177 -0.53 -12.71 16.55
CA ASN A 177 -0.37 -13.69 15.48
C ASN A 177 -0.50 -15.14 15.96
N LEU A 178 -0.15 -15.42 17.22
CA LEU A 178 -0.21 -16.77 17.79
C LEU A 178 -1.65 -17.24 18.05
N ARG A 179 -2.63 -16.33 18.03
CA ARG A 179 -4.05 -16.64 18.27
C ARG A 179 -4.84 -16.87 16.98
N LYS A 180 -4.22 -16.74 15.80
CA LYS A 180 -4.90 -16.98 14.51
C LYS A 180 -5.09 -18.46 14.25
N SER A 181 -6.22 -18.81 13.62
CA SER A 181 -6.48 -20.18 13.21
C SER A 181 -5.41 -20.67 12.23
N GLU A 182 -5.07 -21.96 12.32
CA GLU A 182 -4.07 -22.58 11.46
C GLU A 182 -4.46 -22.50 9.98
N GLN A 183 -5.76 -22.64 9.68
CA GLN A 183 -6.30 -22.55 8.32
C GLN A 183 -6.06 -21.16 7.72
N PHE A 184 -6.26 -20.09 8.48
CA PHE A 184 -5.98 -18.73 8.03
C PHE A 184 -4.48 -18.51 7.80
N ARG A 185 -3.64 -19.00 8.71
CA ARG A 185 -2.17 -18.94 8.55
C ARG A 185 -1.71 -19.68 7.30
N ARG A 186 -2.31 -20.83 6.98
CA ARG A 186 -2.05 -21.61 5.76
C ARG A 186 -2.53 -20.92 4.48
N LEU A 187 -3.67 -20.25 4.52
CA LEU A 187 -4.17 -19.47 3.38
C LEU A 187 -3.23 -18.29 3.05
N THR A 188 -2.84 -17.53 4.08
CA THR A 188 -1.92 -16.39 3.94
C THR A 188 -0.48 -16.79 3.60
N SER A 189 -0.06 -18.04 3.86
CA SER A 189 1.25 -18.52 3.44
C SER A 189 1.30 -18.87 1.95
N HIS A 190 0.17 -19.37 1.40
CA HIS A 190 0.06 -19.77 -0.01
C HIS A 190 -0.16 -18.56 -0.93
N MET A 191 -1.06 -17.65 -0.56
CA MET A 191 -1.27 -16.38 -1.26
C MET A 191 -0.97 -15.25 -0.29
N ARG A 192 0.27 -14.75 -0.33
CA ARG A 192 0.74 -13.71 0.61
C ARG A 192 -0.04 -12.41 0.49
N HIS A 193 -0.47 -12.05 -0.73
CA HIS A 193 -1.16 -10.78 -0.99
C HIS A 193 -2.23 -10.92 -2.09
N PRO A 194 -3.38 -11.57 -1.83
CA PRO A 194 -4.47 -11.67 -2.80
C PRO A 194 -4.98 -10.29 -3.27
N SER A 195 -4.93 -9.29 -2.39
CA SER A 195 -5.29 -7.90 -2.72
C SER A 195 -4.36 -7.29 -3.78
N PHE A 196 -3.08 -7.68 -3.85
CA PHE A 196 -2.15 -7.14 -4.84
C PHE A 196 -2.52 -7.60 -6.25
N LEU A 197 -2.92 -8.87 -6.42
CA LEU A 197 -3.43 -9.38 -7.70
C LEU A 197 -4.68 -8.61 -8.14
N ALA A 198 -5.60 -8.33 -7.20
CA ALA A 198 -6.79 -7.54 -7.48
C ALA A 198 -6.46 -6.08 -7.89
N PHE A 199 -5.47 -5.44 -7.25
CA PHE A 199 -4.98 -4.13 -7.67
C PHE A 199 -4.35 -4.14 -9.06
N VAL A 200 -3.52 -5.14 -9.37
CA VAL A 200 -2.96 -5.31 -10.73
C VAL A 200 -4.07 -5.43 -11.77
N LEU A 201 -5.12 -6.20 -11.48
CA LEU A 201 -6.27 -6.32 -12.38
C LEU A 201 -7.00 -4.98 -12.57
N ILE A 202 -7.23 -4.21 -11.51
CA ILE A 202 -7.89 -2.89 -11.58
C ILE A 202 -7.04 -1.93 -12.42
N PHE A 203 -5.73 -1.89 -12.23
CA PHE A 203 -4.84 -0.99 -12.96
C PHE A 203 -4.62 -1.42 -14.41
N TRP A 204 -4.56 -2.72 -14.68
CA TRP A 204 -4.33 -3.24 -16.02
C TRP A 204 -5.60 -3.25 -16.87
N LEU A 205 -6.78 -3.38 -16.28
CA LEU A 205 -8.04 -3.33 -17.05
C LEU A 205 -8.54 -1.90 -17.26
N TYR A 206 -7.68 -0.89 -17.29
CA TYR A 206 -8.08 0.46 -17.58
C TYR A 206 -8.52 0.59 -19.07
N PRO A 207 -9.68 1.18 -19.37
CA PRO A 207 -10.29 1.11 -20.70
C PRO A 207 -9.48 1.82 -21.79
N VAL A 208 -8.66 2.80 -21.41
CA VAL A 208 -7.70 3.45 -22.32
C VAL A 208 -6.35 3.53 -21.63
N MET A 209 -5.48 2.54 -21.82
CA MET A 209 -4.14 2.60 -21.27
C MET A 209 -3.24 3.42 -22.19
N ARG A 210 -2.57 4.40 -21.59
CA ARG A 210 -1.63 5.31 -22.24
C ARG A 210 -0.23 5.07 -21.70
#